data_AF-A0A939KJQ8-F1
#
_entry.id   AF-A0A939KJQ8-F1
#
_cell.length_a   1.000
_cell.length_b   1.000
_cell.length_c   1.000
_cell.angle_alpha   90.00
_cell.angle_beta   90.00
_cell.angle_gamma   90.00
#
_symmetry.space_group_name_H-M   'P 1'
#
loop_
_entity.id
_entity.type
_entity.pdbx_description
1 polymer ?
#
loop_
_entity_poly.entity_id
_entity_poly.type
_entity_poly.pdbx_seq_one_letter_code
_entity_poly.pdbx_strand_id
1 'polypeptide(L)'
;MPAMMILWVVALVLAVAATTHALQKRLAHGAGPEPDGVFWDAFAGLVVIVPAILVPTLAWPPAGLLLLLLAAATASGTILGKRRLERVHAAQPHRRPGFADAAARHQEVLARWRRYELDPGQAILFPAMSDVGNPWTAALLRAMREAEHCRLTAGTDYAAAVGRLEQALADAEYAAGVPAEILST
;
A
#
# COMPACT_ATOMS: atom_id res chain seq x y z
N MET A 1 1.36 16.97 49.77
CA MET A 1 2.02 17.61 48.61
C MET A 1 2.62 16.65 47.56
N PRO A 2 3.15 15.45 47.86
CA PRO A 2 3.70 14.57 46.82
C PRO A 2 2.62 13.90 45.94
N ALA A 3 1.44 13.61 46.50
CA ALA A 3 0.33 12.99 45.76
C ALA A 3 -0.21 13.88 44.62
N MET A 4 -0.19 15.20 44.81
CA MET A 4 -0.65 16.15 43.79
C MET A 4 0.33 16.21 42.61
N MET A 5 1.64 16.16 42.87
CA MET A 5 2.65 16.12 41.82
C MET A 5 2.60 14.82 41.00
N ILE A 6 2.37 13.67 41.66
CA ILE A 6 2.19 12.39 40.97
C ILE A 6 0.97 12.45 40.04
N LEU A 7 -0.13 13.03 40.49
CA LEU A 7 -1.34 13.19 39.69
C LEU A 7 -1.10 14.06 38.45
N TRP A 8 -0.36 15.17 38.58
CA TRP A 8 0.01 16.03 37.46
C TRP A 8 0.96 15.35 36.47
N VAL A 9 1.91 14.55 36.96
CA VAL A 9 2.81 13.78 36.09
C VAL A 9 2.03 12.71 35.32
N VAL A 10 1.13 11.97 35.98
CA VAL A 10 0.28 10.97 35.33
C VAL A 10 -0.67 11.64 34.32
N ALA A 11 -1.26 12.79 34.66
CA ALA A 11 -2.11 13.55 33.76
C ALA A 11 -1.35 14.05 32.52
N LEU A 12 -0.11 14.53 32.70
CA LEU A 12 0.75 14.95 31.59
C LEU A 12 1.10 13.75 30.70
N VAL A 13 1.47 12.61 31.28
CA VAL A 13 1.79 11.37 30.54
C VAL A 13 0.58 10.88 29.74
N LEU A 14 -0.62 10.90 30.34
CA LEU A 14 -1.85 10.49 29.66
C LEU A 14 -2.25 11.46 28.54
N ALA A 15 -2.09 12.77 28.74
CA ALA A 15 -2.36 13.77 27.72
C ALA A 15 -1.39 13.66 26.53
N VAL A 16 -0.11 13.43 26.80
CA VAL A 16 0.89 13.16 25.76
C VAL A 16 0.54 11.88 25.01
N ALA A 17 0.28 10.77 25.70
CA ALA A 17 -0.08 9.50 25.08
C ALA A 17 -1.35 9.59 24.21
N ALA A 18 -2.36 10.33 24.67
CA ALA A 18 -3.58 10.58 23.90
C ALA A 18 -3.31 11.40 22.63
N THR A 19 -2.40 12.38 22.72
CA THR A 19 -2.00 13.24 21.59
C THR A 19 -1.21 12.45 20.55
N THR A 20 -0.26 11.60 20.97
CA THR A 20 0.49 10.72 20.05
C THR A 20 -0.43 9.71 19.39
N HIS A 21 -1.39 9.14 20.13
CA HIS A 21 -2.34 8.17 19.57
C HIS A 21 -3.29 8.81 18.56
N ALA A 22 -3.77 10.02 18.84
CA ALA A 22 -4.61 10.79 17.91
C ALA A 22 -3.84 11.18 16.64
N LEU A 23 -2.57 11.56 16.78
CA LEU A 23 -1.70 11.91 15.66
C LEU A 23 -1.39 10.68 14.81
N GLN A 24 -1.04 9.55 15.42
CA GLN A 24 -0.80 8.28 14.74
C GLN A 24 -2.03 7.78 13.97
N LYS A 25 -3.24 7.97 14.53
CA LYS A 25 -4.49 7.62 13.85
C LYS A 25 -4.78 8.52 12.65
N ARG A 26 -4.39 9.81 12.71
CA ARG A 26 -4.49 10.74 11.56
C ARG A 26 -3.48 10.40 10.46
N LEU A 27 -2.26 10.03 10.85
CA LEU A 27 -1.20 9.60 9.93
C LEU A 27 -1.53 8.27 9.23
N ALA A 28 -2.21 7.34 9.92
CA ALA A 28 -2.69 6.08 9.33
C ALA A 28 -3.85 6.24 8.33
N HIS A 29 -4.43 7.44 8.19
CA HIS A 29 -5.59 7.70 7.32
C HIS A 29 -5.30 8.69 6.18
N GLY A 30 -4.09 9.24 6.06
CA GLY A 30 -3.76 10.03 4.88
C GLY A 30 -2.35 10.61 4.89
N ALA A 31 -1.52 10.16 3.95
CA ALA A 31 -0.68 10.97 3.07
C ALA A 31 0.21 10.02 2.25
N GLY A 32 0.43 10.38 0.98
CA GLY A 32 1.26 9.63 0.05
C GLY A 32 2.74 9.58 0.46
N PRO A 33 3.58 8.91 -0.36
CA PRO A 33 4.98 8.66 -0.06
C PRO A 33 5.82 9.93 -0.24
N GLU A 34 5.74 10.85 0.72
CA GLU A 34 6.64 12.01 0.77
C GLU A 34 7.77 11.73 1.77
N PRO A 35 9.04 11.69 1.33
CA PRO A 35 10.20 11.37 2.17
C PRO A 35 10.33 12.23 3.43
N ASP A 36 9.76 13.43 3.40
CA ASP A 36 9.86 14.42 4.47
C ASP A 36 8.97 14.09 5.68
N GLY A 37 7.91 13.28 5.51
CA GLY A 37 7.04 12.87 6.61
C GLY A 37 7.76 12.05 7.69
N VAL A 38 8.66 11.15 7.27
CA VAL A 38 9.44 10.32 8.20
C VAL A 38 10.42 11.15 9.01
N PHE A 39 11.02 12.18 8.40
CA PHE A 39 11.91 13.10 9.11
C PHE A 39 11.14 13.95 10.12
N TRP A 40 10.03 14.57 9.70
CA TRP A 40 9.22 15.40 10.59
C TRP A 40 8.61 14.61 11.75
N ASP A 41 8.21 13.35 11.53
CA ASP A 41 7.74 12.45 12.59
C ASP A 41 8.85 12.09 13.59
N ALA A 42 10.07 11.82 13.09
CA ALA A 42 11.22 11.52 13.95
C ALA A 42 11.64 12.75 14.77
N PHE A 43 11.65 13.93 14.15
CA PHE A 43 11.99 15.19 14.80
C PHE A 43 10.96 15.59 15.85
N ALA A 44 9.66 15.52 15.52
CA ALA A 44 8.58 15.81 16.47
C ALA A 44 8.59 14.84 17.66
N GLY A 45 8.84 13.55 17.41
CA GLY A 45 9.02 12.55 18.46
C GLY A 45 10.19 12.88 19.39
N LEU A 46 11.36 13.24 18.82
CA LEU A 46 12.56 13.59 19.59
C LEU A 46 12.34 14.83 20.46
N VAL A 47 11.71 15.88 19.91
CA VAL A 47 11.44 17.15 20.61
C VAL A 47 10.49 16.97 21.81
N VAL A 48 9.63 15.94 21.80
CA VAL A 48 8.74 15.64 22.93
C VAL A 48 9.40 14.71 23.96
N ILE A 49 10.18 13.72 23.51
CA ILE A 49 10.84 12.74 24.38
C ILE A 49 11.97 13.39 25.18
N VAL A 50 12.78 14.24 24.55
CA VAL A 50 13.97 14.83 25.18
C VAL A 50 13.61 15.67 26.43
N PRO A 51 12.67 16.64 26.39
CA PRO A 51 12.30 17.41 27.57
C PRO A 51 11.57 16.58 28.62
N ALA A 52 10.76 15.60 28.19
CA ALA A 52 10.03 14.72 29.10
C ALA A 52 10.97 13.84 29.95
N ILE A 53 12.15 13.51 29.42
CA ILE A 53 13.21 12.81 30.16
C ILE A 53 14.05 13.80 30.97
N LEU A 54 14.41 14.96 30.39
CA LEU A 54 15.35 15.92 31.02
C LEU A 54 14.78 16.58 32.29
N VAL A 55 13.50 16.97 32.26
CA VAL A 55 12.85 17.74 33.33
C VAL A 55 12.76 16.95 34.65
N PRO A 56 12.40 15.65 34.67
CA PRO A 56 12.33 14.90 35.93
C PRO A 56 13.70 14.40 36.41
N THR A 57 14.68 14.17 35.52
CA THR A 57 16.04 13.75 35.92
C THR A 57 16.77 14.78 36.77
N LEU A 58 16.48 16.07 36.57
CA LEU A 58 17.10 17.14 37.34
C LEU A 58 16.50 17.27 38.75
N ALA A 59 15.32 16.69 38.99
CA ALA A 59 14.61 16.81 40.26
C ALA A 59 14.90 15.63 41.21
N TRP A 60 14.93 14.37 40.76
CA TRP A 60 15.17 13.17 41.60
C TRP A 60 15.91 12.05 40.82
N PRO A 61 17.12 11.62 41.22
CA PRO A 61 17.93 10.62 40.50
C PRO A 61 17.26 9.28 40.18
N PRO A 62 16.43 8.64 41.05
CA PRO A 62 15.81 7.36 40.71
C PRO A 62 14.68 7.48 39.67
N ALA A 63 14.14 8.68 39.44
CA ALA A 63 13.10 8.92 38.43
C ALA A 63 13.66 8.77 37.00
N GLY A 64 14.96 9.04 36.80
CA GLY A 64 15.63 8.84 35.52
C GLY A 64 15.64 7.39 35.06
N LEU A 65 15.77 6.43 35.99
CA LEU A 65 15.75 4.99 35.71
C LEU A 65 14.35 4.51 35.28
N LEU A 66 13.31 5.01 35.94
CA LEU A 66 11.92 4.73 35.56
C LEU A 66 11.57 5.32 34.18
N LEU A 67 12.08 6.51 33.86
CA LEU A 67 11.90 7.12 32.55
C LEU A 67 12.71 6.42 31.45
N LEU A 68 13.90 5.92 31.75
CA LEU A 68 14.68 5.08 30.84
C LEU A 68 13.98 3.75 30.53
N LEU A 69 13.41 3.09 31.54
CA LEU A 69 12.62 1.87 31.35
C LEU A 69 11.34 2.13 30.54
N LEU A 70 10.69 3.27 30.77
CA LEU A 70 9.51 3.67 29.99
C LEU A 70 9.88 3.98 28.53
N ALA A 71 10.97 4.73 28.30
CA ALA A 71 11.50 5.01 26.97
C ALA A 71 11.93 3.72 26.24
N ALA A 72 12.54 2.76 26.95
CA ALA A 72 12.88 1.46 26.41
C ALA A 72 11.63 0.64 26.05
N ALA A 73 10.57 0.69 26.86
CA ALA A 73 9.30 0.04 26.56
C ALA A 73 8.61 0.66 25.32
N THR A 74 8.66 1.98 25.16
CA THR A 74 8.13 2.70 23.99
C THR A 74 8.97 2.44 22.73
N ALA A 75 10.31 2.39 22.85
CA ALA A 75 11.21 2.01 21.76
C ALA A 75 11.02 0.54 21.34
N SER A 76 10.69 -0.34 22.29
CA SER A 76 10.40 -1.74 22.00
C SER A 76 9.15 -1.90 21.12
N GLY A 77 8.12 -1.07 21.34
CA GLY A 77 6.89 -1.10 20.55
C GLY A 77 7.09 -0.72 19.07
N THR A 78 7.97 0.23 18.78
CA THR A 78 8.28 0.65 17.40
C THR A 78 9.16 -0.35 16.65
N ILE A 79 10.08 -1.02 17.35
CA ILE A 79 10.99 -2.02 16.75
C ILE A 79 10.25 -3.35 16.45
N LEU A 80 9.38 -3.82 17.35
CA LEU A 80 8.55 -5.01 17.08
C LEU A 80 7.43 -4.73 16.05
N GLY A 81 6.89 -3.51 16.03
CA GLY A 81 5.91 -3.07 15.05
C GLY A 81 6.42 -3.10 13.61
N LYS A 82 7.66 -2.65 13.39
CA LYS A 82 8.33 -2.71 12.06
C LYS A 82 8.46 -4.16 11.55
N ARG A 83 8.86 -5.11 12.40
CA ARG A 83 8.95 -6.54 12.01
C ARG A 83 7.59 -7.16 11.71
N ARG A 84 6.53 -6.72 12.39
CA ARG A 84 5.16 -7.21 12.11
C ARG A 84 4.63 -6.64 10.80
N LEU A 85 4.92 -5.37 10.52
CA LEU A 85 4.59 -4.73 9.25
C LEU A 85 5.41 -5.36 8.10
N GLU A 86 6.70 -5.62 8.29
CA GLU A 86 7.54 -6.35 7.33
C GLU A 86 7.02 -7.77 7.06
N ARG A 87 6.44 -8.46 8.05
CA ARG A 87 5.79 -9.77 7.83
C ARG A 87 4.50 -9.67 7.04
N VAL A 88 3.75 -8.60 7.22
CA VAL A 88 2.55 -8.30 6.41
C VAL A 88 2.94 -7.86 4.99
N HIS A 89 4.04 -7.12 4.84
CA HIS A 89 4.62 -6.74 3.54
C HIS A 89 5.35 -7.90 2.86
N ALA A 90 5.91 -8.87 3.60
CA ALA A 90 6.50 -10.08 3.04
C ALA A 90 5.45 -11.03 2.45
N ALA A 91 4.19 -10.88 2.86
CA ALA A 91 3.05 -11.52 2.21
C ALA A 91 2.61 -10.81 0.91
N GLN A 92 3.30 -9.73 0.49
CA GLN A 92 2.94 -9.04 -0.74
C GLN A 92 3.19 -9.94 -1.96
N PRO A 93 2.17 -10.12 -2.83
CA PRO A 93 2.28 -10.89 -4.07
C PRO A 93 3.45 -10.50 -4.99
N HIS A 94 3.99 -9.29 -4.81
CA HIS A 94 4.88 -8.61 -5.74
C HIS A 94 6.34 -9.09 -5.68
N ARG A 95 6.72 -9.83 -4.62
CA ARG A 95 8.06 -10.43 -4.50
C ARG A 95 8.17 -11.84 -5.06
N ARG A 96 7.12 -12.36 -5.72
CA ARG A 96 7.19 -13.69 -6.34
C ARG A 96 8.13 -13.67 -7.55
N PRO A 97 8.95 -14.72 -7.76
CA PRO A 97 9.72 -14.85 -8.99
C PRO A 97 8.77 -14.86 -10.19
N GLY A 98 9.09 -14.10 -11.24
CA GLY A 98 8.25 -13.94 -12.44
C GLY A 98 7.05 -12.98 -12.31
N PHE A 99 6.80 -12.40 -11.12
CA PHE A 99 5.71 -11.42 -10.96
C PHE A 99 5.95 -10.16 -11.80
N ALA A 100 7.19 -9.67 -11.84
CA ALA A 100 7.55 -8.48 -12.63
C ALA A 100 7.27 -8.69 -14.12
N ASP A 101 7.64 -9.84 -14.67
CA ASP A 101 7.41 -10.19 -16.08
C ASP A 101 5.92 -10.33 -16.38
N ALA A 102 5.17 -11.03 -15.52
CA ALA A 102 3.72 -11.13 -15.63
C ALA A 102 3.02 -9.76 -15.48
N ALA A 103 3.55 -8.88 -14.63
CA ALA A 103 3.04 -7.52 -14.47
C ALA A 103 3.29 -6.67 -15.71
N ALA A 104 4.47 -6.76 -16.33
CA ALA A 104 4.77 -6.08 -17.58
C ALA A 104 3.80 -6.51 -18.71
N ARG A 105 3.62 -7.82 -18.88
CA ARG A 105 2.67 -8.41 -19.83
C ARG A 105 1.23 -7.96 -19.59
N HIS A 106 0.78 -7.95 -18.33
CA HIS A 106 -0.54 -7.44 -17.98
C HIS A 106 -0.70 -5.96 -18.39
N GLN A 107 0.30 -5.11 -18.11
CA GLN A 107 0.24 -3.70 -18.51
C GLN A 107 0.22 -3.52 -20.04
N GLU A 108 0.94 -4.34 -20.78
CA GLU A 108 0.94 -4.34 -22.25
C GLU A 108 -0.45 -4.66 -22.82
N VAL A 109 -1.10 -5.73 -22.32
CA VAL A 109 -2.48 -6.08 -22.68
C VAL A 109 -3.45 -4.95 -22.35
N LEU A 110 -3.35 -4.37 -21.15
CA LEU A 110 -4.22 -3.24 -20.76
C LEU A 110 -3.99 -2.01 -21.62
N ALA A 111 -2.75 -1.72 -22.02
CA ALA A 111 -2.43 -0.62 -22.91
C ALA A 111 -3.04 -0.81 -24.29
N ARG A 112 -2.98 -2.03 -24.84
CA ARG A 112 -3.59 -2.37 -26.14
C ARG A 112 -5.12 -2.30 -26.08
N TRP A 113 -5.76 -2.91 -25.07
CA TRP A 113 -7.21 -2.81 -24.89
C TRP A 113 -7.68 -1.35 -24.77
N ARG A 114 -6.93 -0.54 -24.02
CA ARG A 114 -7.21 0.89 -23.85
C ARG A 114 -7.19 1.68 -25.16
N ARG A 115 -6.40 1.26 -26.18
CA ARG A 115 -6.43 1.91 -27.50
C ARG A 115 -7.81 1.76 -28.14
N TYR A 116 -8.44 0.59 -28.06
CA TYR A 116 -9.78 0.39 -28.63
C TYR A 116 -10.87 1.18 -27.91
N GLU A 117 -10.75 1.38 -26.59
CA GLU A 117 -11.73 2.12 -25.79
C GLU A 117 -11.55 3.64 -25.85
N LEU A 118 -10.30 4.14 -25.89
CA LEU A 118 -10.01 5.56 -25.77
C LEU A 118 -9.74 6.26 -27.11
N ASP A 119 -9.36 5.53 -28.16
CA ASP A 119 -9.17 6.11 -29.49
C ASP A 119 -10.51 6.10 -30.27
N PRO A 120 -11.08 7.27 -30.59
CA PRO A 120 -12.34 7.34 -31.33
C PRO A 120 -12.26 6.69 -32.71
N GLY A 121 -11.10 6.67 -33.35
CA GLY A 121 -10.91 6.00 -34.65
C GLY A 121 -11.05 4.48 -34.52
N GLN A 122 -10.42 3.90 -33.49
CA GLN A 122 -10.50 2.47 -33.21
C GLN A 122 -11.90 2.06 -32.75
N ALA A 123 -12.56 2.87 -31.92
CA ALA A 123 -13.93 2.61 -31.47
C ALA A 123 -14.94 2.58 -32.62
N ILE A 124 -14.75 3.42 -33.65
CA ILE A 124 -15.61 3.43 -34.86
C ILE A 124 -15.32 2.21 -35.75
N LEU A 125 -14.05 1.83 -35.91
CA LEU A 125 -13.65 0.72 -36.78
C LEU A 125 -13.96 -0.65 -36.15
N PHE A 126 -13.85 -0.76 -34.83
CA PHE A 126 -13.98 -2.03 -34.09
C PHE A 126 -15.00 -1.91 -32.93
N PRO A 127 -16.27 -1.57 -33.20
CA PRO A 127 -17.28 -1.37 -32.15
C PRO A 127 -17.56 -2.64 -31.34
N ALA A 128 -17.30 -3.81 -31.92
CA ALA A 128 -17.43 -5.10 -31.24
C ALA A 128 -16.49 -5.25 -30.02
N MET A 129 -15.37 -4.51 -29.98
CA MET A 129 -14.43 -4.52 -28.86
C MET A 129 -14.96 -3.84 -27.60
N SER A 130 -15.90 -2.90 -27.75
CA SER A 130 -16.54 -2.17 -26.64
C SER A 130 -17.95 -2.68 -26.33
N ASP A 131 -18.48 -3.61 -27.13
CA ASP A 131 -19.79 -4.20 -26.90
C ASP A 131 -19.74 -5.26 -25.79
N VAL A 132 -20.35 -4.95 -24.64
CA VAL A 132 -20.45 -5.86 -23.49
C VAL A 132 -21.37 -7.06 -23.78
N GLY A 133 -22.27 -6.93 -24.76
CA GLY A 133 -23.12 -8.03 -25.22
C GLY A 133 -22.36 -9.10 -26.00
N ASN A 134 -21.17 -8.78 -26.52
CA ASN A 134 -20.33 -9.71 -27.23
C ASN A 134 -19.72 -10.73 -26.24
N PRO A 135 -19.89 -12.06 -26.46
CA PRO A 135 -19.35 -13.07 -25.56
C PRO A 135 -17.82 -13.02 -25.43
N TRP A 136 -17.10 -12.60 -26.47
CA TRP A 136 -15.64 -12.48 -26.48
C TRP A 136 -15.16 -11.30 -25.63
N THR A 137 -15.79 -10.14 -25.78
CA THR A 137 -15.52 -8.95 -24.94
C THR A 137 -15.86 -9.20 -23.48
N ALA A 138 -16.97 -9.90 -23.20
CA ALA A 138 -17.31 -10.33 -21.85
C ALA A 138 -16.27 -11.30 -21.26
N ALA A 139 -15.74 -12.22 -22.07
CA ALA A 139 -14.67 -13.13 -21.65
C ALA A 139 -13.37 -12.38 -21.34
N LEU A 140 -13.00 -11.40 -22.18
CA LEU A 140 -11.86 -10.50 -21.93
C LEU A 140 -12.01 -9.75 -20.60
N LEU A 141 -13.16 -9.11 -20.36
CA LEU A 141 -13.40 -8.38 -19.10
C LEU A 141 -13.36 -9.30 -17.87
N ARG A 142 -13.82 -10.55 -18.00
CA ARG A 142 -13.69 -11.56 -16.92
C ARG A 142 -12.23 -11.93 -16.68
N ALA A 143 -11.46 -12.15 -17.75
CA ALA A 143 -10.04 -12.46 -17.64
C ALA A 143 -9.22 -11.30 -17.03
N MET A 144 -9.57 -10.05 -17.35
CA MET A 144 -8.97 -8.86 -16.72
C MET A 144 -9.23 -8.84 -15.21
N ARG A 145 -10.48 -9.06 -14.79
CA ARG A 145 -10.85 -9.13 -13.37
C ARG A 145 -10.12 -10.26 -12.66
N GLU A 146 -9.99 -11.42 -13.29
CA GLU A 146 -9.29 -12.58 -12.73
C GLU A 146 -7.79 -12.33 -12.59
N ALA A 147 -7.15 -11.72 -13.59
CA ALA A 147 -5.74 -11.33 -13.52
C ALA A 147 -5.51 -10.31 -12.40
N GLU A 148 -6.40 -9.33 -12.25
CA GLU A 148 -6.32 -8.34 -11.18
C GLU A 148 -6.55 -8.97 -9.80
N HIS A 149 -7.50 -9.90 -9.67
CA HIS A 149 -7.69 -10.66 -8.45
C HIS A 149 -6.42 -11.46 -8.09
N CYS A 150 -5.84 -12.15 -9.07
CA CYS A 150 -4.62 -12.91 -8.88
C CYS A 150 -3.41 -12.03 -8.53
N ARG A 151 -3.37 -10.78 -9.00
CA ARG A 151 -2.33 -9.78 -8.66
C ARG A 151 -2.37 -9.40 -7.18
N LEU A 152 -3.56 -9.30 -6.59
CA LEU A 152 -3.77 -8.87 -5.21
C LEU A 152 -3.78 -10.03 -4.21
N THR A 153 -4.18 -11.22 -4.63
CA THR A 153 -4.36 -12.38 -3.75
C THR A 153 -3.06 -13.17 -3.57
N ALA A 154 -2.80 -13.61 -2.33
CA ALA A 154 -1.68 -14.48 -2.00
C ALA A 154 -1.92 -15.93 -2.49
N GLY A 155 -0.92 -16.58 -3.09
CA GLY A 155 -1.00 -18.02 -3.44
C GLY A 155 -1.72 -18.36 -4.75
N THR A 156 -2.14 -17.36 -5.53
CA THR A 156 -2.71 -17.52 -6.87
C THR A 156 -1.64 -17.53 -7.96
N ASP A 157 -1.93 -18.21 -9.07
CA ASP A 157 -1.07 -18.22 -10.25
C ASP A 157 -1.38 -17.01 -11.16
N TYR A 158 -0.75 -15.88 -10.82
CA TYR A 158 -0.87 -14.64 -11.58
C TYR A 158 -0.36 -14.77 -13.02
N ALA A 159 0.73 -15.52 -13.25
CA ALA A 159 1.29 -15.69 -14.59
C ALA A 159 0.32 -16.44 -15.51
N ALA A 160 -0.31 -17.50 -15.02
CA ALA A 160 -1.34 -18.21 -15.78
C ALA A 160 -2.59 -17.34 -16.02
N ALA A 161 -2.99 -16.51 -15.05
CA ALA A 161 -4.11 -15.59 -15.23
C ALA A 161 -3.82 -14.52 -16.30
N VAL A 162 -2.60 -13.98 -16.35
CA VAL A 162 -2.16 -13.06 -17.41
C VAL A 162 -2.11 -13.75 -18.77
N GLY A 163 -1.67 -15.02 -18.83
CA GLY A 163 -1.72 -15.80 -20.08
C GLY A 163 -3.14 -16.00 -20.61
N ARG A 164 -4.13 -16.25 -19.73
CA ARG A 164 -5.55 -16.31 -20.11
C ARG A 164 -6.09 -14.96 -20.57
N LEU A 165 -5.64 -13.88 -19.95
CA LEU A 165 -6.00 -12.52 -20.34
C LEU A 165 -5.49 -12.18 -21.75
N GLU A 166 -4.25 -12.54 -22.08
CA GLU A 166 -3.70 -12.36 -23.43
C GLU A 166 -4.49 -13.14 -24.48
N GLN A 167 -4.81 -14.40 -24.19
CA GLN A 167 -5.63 -15.24 -25.08
C GLN A 167 -7.01 -14.63 -25.29
N ALA A 168 -7.68 -14.20 -24.22
CA ALA A 168 -8.99 -13.58 -24.32
C ALA A 168 -8.97 -12.27 -25.12
N LEU A 169 -7.87 -11.50 -25.07
CA LEU A 169 -7.70 -10.31 -25.90
C LEU A 169 -7.53 -10.69 -27.37
N ALA A 170 -6.68 -11.68 -27.68
CA ALA A 170 -6.47 -12.15 -29.05
C ALA A 170 -7.77 -12.71 -29.67
N ASP A 171 -8.56 -13.46 -28.90
CA ASP A 171 -9.86 -13.99 -29.33
C ASP A 171 -10.86 -12.86 -29.61
N ALA A 172 -10.88 -11.83 -28.76
CA ALA A 172 -11.73 -10.66 -28.95
C ALA A 172 -11.31 -9.85 -30.19
N GLU A 173 -10.00 -9.62 -30.40
CA GLU A 173 -9.45 -8.93 -31.57
C GLU A 173 -9.76 -9.70 -32.86
N TYR A 174 -9.61 -11.02 -32.84
CA TYR A 174 -9.97 -11.88 -33.97
C TYR A 174 -11.48 -11.83 -34.28
N ALA A 175 -12.33 -11.91 -33.25
CA ALA A 175 -13.78 -11.83 -33.42
C ALA A 175 -14.25 -10.44 -33.89
N ALA A 176 -13.53 -9.38 -33.52
CA ALA A 176 -13.78 -8.01 -33.97
C ALA A 176 -13.21 -7.73 -35.37
N GLY A 177 -12.44 -8.65 -35.96
CA GLY A 177 -11.86 -8.51 -37.29
C GLY A 177 -10.65 -7.57 -37.34
N VAL A 178 -9.92 -7.42 -36.24
CA VAL A 178 -8.69 -6.61 -36.20
C VAL A 178 -7.63 -7.26 -37.10
N PRO A 179 -7.10 -6.57 -38.12
CA PRO A 179 -6.09 -7.13 -39.01
C PRO A 179 -4.75 -7.34 -38.28
N ALA A 180 -4.08 -8.45 -38.60
CA ALA A 180 -2.83 -8.87 -37.95
C ALA A 180 -1.68 -7.85 -38.08
N GLU A 181 -1.72 -6.97 -39.08
CA GLU A 181 -0.74 -5.89 -39.25
C GLU A 181 -0.76 -4.90 -38.08
N ILE A 182 -1.95 -4.59 -37.54
CA ILE A 182 -2.14 -3.68 -36.40
C ILE A 182 -1.64 -4.31 -35.09
N LEU A 183 -1.64 -5.64 -35.00
CA LEU A 183 -1.22 -6.38 -33.80
C LEU A 183 0.30 -6.39 -33.57
N SER A 184 1.09 -5.99 -34.58
CA SER A 184 2.56 -6.01 -34.55
C SER A 184 3.24 -4.69 -34.12
N THR A 185 2.45 -3.67 -33.75
CA THR A 185 2.91 -2.29 -33.47
C THR A 185 2.65 -1.82 -32.03
#